data_AF-A0A2E8E035-F1
#
_entry.id   AF-A0A2E8E035-F1
#
_cell.length_a   1.000
_cell.length_b   1.000
_cell.length_c   1.000
_cell.angle_alpha   90.00
_cell.angle_beta   90.00
_cell.angle_gamma   90.00
#
_symmetry.space_group_name_H-M   'P 1'
#
loop_
_entity.id
_entity.type
_entity.pdbx_description
1 polymer ?
#
loop_
_entity_poly.entity_id
_entity_poly.type
_entity_poly.pdbx_seq_one_letter_code
_entity_poly.pdbx_strand_id
1 'polypeptide(L)'
;MGVVNVKETWKEGGGWQSEDGRKGSTQWKRTFTVTVDNTAGTVYANEVLSHQGIPKSGSAHPKNPYYRCRAATATRVSPIMFNVEATYKSKTQDEEDDPLAQPAEVNFTTIQSTEEIDEDINGDPINTAAGEPITGVKIQVGDLGATVTKNLATFDPASIYAYANTVNSDEFMGFSAGTVRIHNISAKLVNTEDGSYYTVTVVFHFRYPINTTADKAWYKRVRHEGTLYLPSDLSYPPLRFKDRAGMLTGGKGMLKDDGTRETDPAIGHWLEFQVYRSQSFQGLGLLP
;
A
#
# COMPACT_ATOMS: atom_id res chain seq x y z
N MET A 1 -13.33 -45.03 28.36
CA MET A 1 -13.36 -43.57 28.64
C MET A 1 -13.87 -42.91 27.39
N GLY A 2 -14.90 -42.09 27.49
CA GLY A 2 -15.37 -41.36 26.31
C GLY A 2 -16.87 -41.18 26.24
N VAL A 3 -17.28 -40.71 25.07
CA VAL A 3 -18.66 -40.40 24.73
C VAL A 3 -19.47 -41.70 24.71
N VAL A 4 -20.51 -41.76 25.54
CA VAL A 4 -21.43 -42.90 25.66
C VAL A 4 -22.58 -42.75 24.68
N ASN A 5 -23.10 -41.54 24.53
CA ASN A 5 -24.25 -41.27 23.69
C ASN A 5 -24.19 -39.84 23.14
N VAL A 6 -24.55 -39.67 21.87
CA VAL A 6 -24.75 -38.37 21.23
C VAL A 6 -26.19 -38.34 20.74
N LYS A 7 -27.01 -37.45 21.31
CA LYS A 7 -28.39 -37.26 20.90
C LYS A 7 -28.59 -35.83 20.41
N GLU A 8 -29.10 -35.66 19.20
CA GLU A 8 -29.56 -34.35 18.74
C GLU A 8 -30.81 -33.96 19.53
N THR A 9 -30.78 -32.80 20.20
CA THR A 9 -31.83 -32.37 21.13
C THR A 9 -32.59 -31.16 20.66
N TRP A 10 -32.00 -30.31 19.82
CA TRP A 10 -32.70 -29.13 19.29
C TRP A 10 -32.21 -28.75 17.90
N LYS A 11 -33.17 -28.33 17.06
CA LYS A 11 -32.91 -27.77 15.74
C LYS A 11 -33.61 -26.43 15.65
N GLU A 12 -32.85 -25.35 15.67
CA GLU A 12 -33.39 -24.04 15.37
C GLU A 12 -33.42 -23.85 13.85
N GLY A 13 -34.61 -23.56 13.33
CA GLY A 13 -34.80 -23.22 11.93
C GLY A 13 -34.16 -21.86 11.66
N GLY A 14 -33.38 -21.77 10.58
CA GLY A 14 -32.65 -20.54 10.26
C GLY A 14 -33.59 -19.36 10.13
N GLY A 15 -33.45 -18.40 11.05
CA GLY A 15 -34.07 -17.09 10.94
C GLY A 15 -33.39 -16.32 9.81
N TRP A 16 -34.20 -15.62 9.02
CA TRP A 16 -33.71 -14.63 8.08
C TRP A 16 -33.23 -13.43 8.91
N GLN A 17 -31.94 -13.32 9.17
CA GLN A 17 -31.38 -12.09 9.75
C GLN A 17 -30.86 -11.24 8.60
N SER A 18 -31.57 -10.14 8.37
CA SER A 18 -31.14 -9.08 7.47
C SER A 18 -31.17 -7.79 8.25
N GLU A 19 -29.98 -7.22 8.48
CA GLU A 19 -29.85 -5.92 9.13
C GLU A 19 -30.34 -4.79 8.18
N ASP A 20 -30.24 -5.02 6.86
CA ASP A 20 -30.55 -4.01 5.82
C ASP A 20 -31.73 -4.38 4.89
N GLY A 21 -32.44 -5.48 5.17
CA GLY A 21 -33.53 -5.98 4.31
C GLY A 21 -33.11 -6.48 2.90
N ARG A 22 -31.81 -6.45 2.56
CA ARG A 22 -31.26 -6.86 1.25
C ARG A 22 -30.40 -8.11 1.29
N LYS A 23 -29.79 -8.44 2.44
CA LYS A 23 -28.89 -9.58 2.62
C LYS A 23 -29.39 -10.44 3.78
N GLY A 24 -29.80 -11.68 3.50
CA GLY A 24 -30.19 -12.63 4.53
C GLY A 24 -29.13 -13.72 4.64
N SER A 25 -28.33 -13.71 5.70
CA SER A 25 -27.53 -14.89 6.04
C SER A 25 -28.46 -15.88 6.75
N THR A 26 -28.56 -17.09 6.24
CA THR A 26 -29.37 -18.15 6.86
C THR A 26 -28.44 -18.95 7.75
N GLN A 27 -28.33 -18.59 9.02
CA GLN A 27 -27.59 -19.39 9.98
C GLN A 27 -28.48 -20.51 10.51
N TRP A 28 -28.02 -21.75 10.44
CA TRP A 28 -28.70 -22.90 11.02
C TRP A 28 -27.90 -23.40 12.22
N LYS A 29 -28.59 -23.65 13.33
CA LYS A 29 -27.97 -24.21 14.54
C LYS A 29 -28.55 -25.58 14.84
N ARG A 30 -27.66 -26.53 15.13
CA ARG A 30 -28.03 -27.86 15.64
C ARG A 30 -27.37 -28.06 16.99
N THR A 31 -28.16 -28.45 17.97
CA THR A 31 -27.65 -28.73 19.32
C THR A 31 -27.69 -30.23 19.57
N PHE A 32 -26.59 -30.75 20.08
CA PHE A 32 -26.42 -32.13 20.48
C PHE A 32 -26.18 -32.18 21.98
N THR A 33 -26.90 -33.05 22.66
CA THR A 33 -26.60 -33.42 24.03
C THR A 33 -25.75 -34.68 24.01
N VAL A 34 -24.56 -34.58 24.60
CA VAL A 34 -23.57 -35.65 24.65
C VAL A 34 -23.43 -36.13 26.08
N THR A 35 -23.71 -37.41 26.30
CA THR A 35 -23.50 -38.07 27.59
C THR A 35 -22.13 -38.74 27.59
N VAL A 36 -21.34 -38.48 28.63
CA VAL A 36 -19.98 -39.02 28.79
C VAL A 36 -19.91 -39.90 30.03
N ASP A 37 -19.06 -40.93 29.97
CA ASP A 37 -18.74 -41.74 31.13
C ASP A 37 -17.49 -41.18 31.82
N ASN A 38 -17.66 -40.73 33.07
CA ASN A 38 -16.63 -40.11 33.89
C ASN A 38 -16.06 -41.07 34.97
N THR A 39 -16.35 -42.37 34.88
CA THR A 39 -15.97 -43.39 35.89
C THR A 39 -14.44 -43.56 36.02
N ALA A 40 -13.67 -43.16 35.01
CA ALA A 40 -12.20 -43.28 34.98
C ALA A 40 -11.45 -41.93 34.95
N GLY A 41 -12.12 -40.79 35.14
CA GLY A 41 -11.50 -39.46 35.08
C GLY A 41 -12.33 -38.42 34.32
N THR A 42 -11.83 -37.18 34.25
CA THR A 42 -12.50 -36.03 33.63
C THR A 42 -12.41 -36.05 32.10
N VAL A 43 -13.55 -36.04 31.42
CA VAL A 43 -13.64 -35.88 29.95
C VAL A 43 -13.60 -34.40 29.55
N TYR A 44 -12.79 -34.08 28.53
CA TYR A 44 -12.60 -32.70 28.04
C TYR A 44 -13.43 -32.41 26.79
N ALA A 45 -13.68 -31.11 26.54
CA ALA A 45 -14.51 -30.65 25.42
C ALA A 45 -13.94 -31.05 24.03
N ASN A 46 -12.62 -31.08 23.88
CA ASN A 46 -11.95 -31.51 22.64
C ASN A 46 -12.21 -32.99 22.32
N GLU A 47 -12.26 -33.88 23.32
CA GLU A 47 -12.59 -35.29 23.15
C GLU A 47 -14.04 -35.45 22.67
N VAL A 48 -14.97 -34.67 23.23
CA VAL A 48 -16.38 -34.63 22.81
C VAL A 48 -16.51 -34.15 21.36
N LEU A 49 -15.82 -33.08 20.98
CA LEU A 49 -15.84 -32.53 19.62
C LEU A 49 -15.17 -33.45 18.58
N SER A 50 -14.28 -34.34 19.01
CA SER A 50 -13.61 -35.30 18.12
C SER A 50 -14.50 -36.50 17.72
N HIS A 51 -15.61 -36.72 18.44
CA HIS A 51 -16.50 -37.86 18.26
C HIS A 51 -17.20 -37.84 16.88
N GLN A 52 -17.31 -39.00 16.22
CA GLN A 52 -17.86 -39.12 14.86
C GLN A 52 -19.32 -38.67 14.72
N GLY A 53 -20.09 -38.73 15.81
CA GLY A 53 -21.49 -38.26 15.85
C GLY A 53 -21.64 -36.73 15.87
N ILE A 54 -20.55 -35.98 16.05
CA ILE A 54 -20.55 -34.52 16.06
C ILE A 54 -20.09 -34.00 14.68
N PRO A 55 -20.86 -33.10 14.05
CA PRO A 55 -20.48 -32.51 12.77
C PRO A 55 -19.13 -31.77 12.86
N LYS A 56 -18.17 -32.18 12.03
CA LYS A 56 -16.87 -31.50 11.92
C LYS A 56 -16.97 -30.28 11.00
N SER A 57 -16.03 -29.35 11.13
CA SER A 57 -15.90 -28.24 10.18
C SER A 57 -15.88 -28.78 8.74
N GLY A 58 -16.66 -28.16 7.85
CA GLY A 58 -16.86 -28.59 6.46
C GLY A 58 -17.89 -29.70 6.25
N SER A 59 -18.46 -30.30 7.30
CA SER A 59 -19.49 -31.34 7.13
C SER A 59 -20.78 -30.76 6.54
N ALA A 60 -21.38 -31.45 5.56
CA ALA A 60 -22.65 -31.05 4.96
C ALA A 60 -23.82 -31.12 5.98
N HIS A 61 -24.78 -30.21 5.85
CA HIS A 61 -25.99 -30.27 6.67
C HIS A 61 -26.92 -31.41 6.18
N PRO A 62 -27.47 -32.26 7.06
CA PRO A 62 -28.18 -33.48 6.65
C PRO A 62 -29.44 -33.25 5.80
N LYS A 63 -30.13 -32.13 6.00
CA LYS A 63 -31.37 -31.81 5.26
C LYS A 63 -31.18 -30.81 4.12
N ASN A 64 -30.02 -30.18 4.04
CA ASN A 64 -29.79 -29.18 3.00
C ASN A 64 -28.30 -29.19 2.59
N PRO A 65 -27.99 -29.68 1.38
CA PRO A 65 -26.61 -29.87 0.93
C PRO A 65 -25.86 -28.55 0.67
N TYR A 66 -26.50 -27.38 0.75
CA TYR A 66 -25.87 -26.07 0.55
C TYR A 66 -25.28 -25.47 1.83
N TYR A 67 -25.59 -26.02 3.00
CA TYR A 67 -24.99 -25.60 4.27
C TYR A 67 -23.80 -26.48 4.66
N ARG A 68 -22.79 -25.86 5.25
CA ARG A 68 -21.60 -26.52 5.79
C ARG A 68 -21.44 -26.13 7.26
N CYS A 69 -21.06 -27.08 8.11
CA CYS A 69 -20.71 -26.80 9.51
C CYS A 69 -19.46 -25.91 9.53
N ARG A 70 -19.54 -24.74 10.16
CA ARG A 70 -18.40 -23.80 10.29
C ARG A 70 -17.68 -23.97 11.62
N ALA A 71 -18.45 -24.13 12.69
CA ALA A 71 -17.92 -24.30 14.03
C ALA A 71 -18.83 -25.21 14.85
N ALA A 72 -18.22 -25.98 15.75
CA ALA A 72 -18.92 -26.73 16.78
C ALA A 72 -18.30 -26.38 18.14
N THR A 73 -19.12 -25.95 19.09
CA THR A 73 -18.66 -25.54 20.42
C THR A 73 -19.32 -26.44 21.46
N ALA A 74 -18.50 -27.06 22.31
CA ALA A 74 -18.96 -27.93 23.39
C ALA A 74 -18.91 -27.21 24.74
N THR A 75 -20.05 -27.11 25.41
CA THR A 75 -20.19 -26.51 26.75
C THR A 75 -20.61 -27.59 27.74
N ARG A 76 -19.89 -27.73 28.85
CA ARG A 76 -20.23 -28.72 29.88
C ARG A 76 -21.40 -28.22 30.71
N VAL A 77 -22.48 -29.01 30.79
CA VAL A 77 -23.70 -28.66 31.54
C VAL A 77 -23.79 -29.44 32.85
N SER A 78 -23.23 -30.65 32.90
CA SER A 78 -23.15 -31.45 34.11
C SER A 78 -21.89 -32.34 34.11
N PRO A 79 -21.56 -33.02 35.22
CA PRO A 79 -20.41 -33.93 35.27
C PRO A 79 -20.43 -35.02 34.19
N ILE A 80 -21.62 -35.42 33.72
CA ILE A 80 -21.80 -36.48 32.72
C ILE A 80 -22.38 -35.97 31.40
N MET A 81 -22.54 -34.66 31.21
CA MET A 81 -23.27 -34.10 30.07
C MET A 81 -22.63 -32.84 29.49
N PHE A 82 -22.54 -32.81 28.17
CA PHE A 82 -22.17 -31.65 27.37
C PHE A 82 -23.31 -31.27 26.41
N ASN A 83 -23.46 -29.97 26.18
CA ASN A 83 -24.22 -29.44 25.05
C ASN A 83 -23.23 -29.00 23.99
N VAL A 84 -23.38 -29.53 22.78
CA VAL A 84 -22.57 -29.17 21.61
C VAL A 84 -23.46 -28.42 20.64
N GLU A 85 -23.12 -27.17 20.37
CA GLU A 85 -23.79 -26.35 19.35
C GLU A 85 -22.96 -26.38 18.07
N ALA A 86 -23.51 -26.94 17.00
CA ALA A 86 -22.93 -26.90 15.66
C ALA A 86 -23.62 -25.81 14.85
N THR A 87 -22.85 -24.82 14.43
CA THR A 87 -23.29 -23.72 13.57
C THR A 87 -23.03 -24.06 12.11
N TYR A 88 -24.09 -24.02 11.31
CA TYR A 88 -24.08 -24.20 9.87
C TYR A 88 -24.37 -22.87 9.19
N LYS A 89 -23.58 -22.55 8.17
CA LYS A 89 -23.82 -21.41 7.28
C LYS A 89 -23.87 -21.92 5.84
N SER A 90 -24.72 -21.30 5.02
CA SER A 90 -24.75 -21.59 3.59
C SER A 90 -23.46 -21.10 2.98
N LYS A 91 -23.05 -21.70 1.86
CA LYS A 91 -21.98 -21.15 1.02
C LYS A 91 -22.42 -19.88 0.27
N THR A 92 -23.33 -19.09 0.83
CA THR A 92 -23.42 -17.69 0.43
C THR A 92 -22.11 -17.08 0.87
N GLN A 93 -21.34 -16.58 -0.07
CA GLN A 93 -20.33 -15.57 0.21
C GLN A 93 -21.05 -14.50 1.04
N ASP A 94 -20.89 -14.52 2.36
CA ASP A 94 -21.05 -13.28 3.11
C ASP A 94 -20.08 -12.33 2.38
N GLU A 95 -20.53 -11.18 1.87
CA GLU A 95 -19.63 -10.25 1.16
C GLU A 95 -18.43 -9.86 2.04
N GLU A 96 -18.57 -9.97 3.37
CA GLU A 96 -17.48 -9.81 4.33
C GLU A 96 -16.40 -10.91 4.26
N ASP A 97 -16.75 -12.12 3.81
CA ASP A 97 -15.84 -13.25 3.63
C ASP A 97 -15.27 -13.32 2.20
N ASP A 98 -15.79 -12.55 1.24
CA ASP A 98 -15.23 -12.48 -0.11
C ASP A 98 -13.94 -11.63 -0.10
N PRO A 99 -12.76 -12.23 -0.32
CA PRO A 99 -11.51 -11.48 -0.30
C PRO A 99 -11.46 -10.37 -1.35
N LEU A 100 -12.24 -10.47 -2.44
CA LEU A 100 -12.32 -9.45 -3.50
C LEU A 100 -13.21 -8.26 -3.14
N ALA A 101 -14.16 -8.47 -2.21
CA ALA A 101 -15.05 -7.41 -1.73
C ALA A 101 -14.44 -6.58 -0.59
N GLN A 102 -13.31 -7.03 -0.03
CA GLN A 102 -12.60 -6.30 1.01
C GLN A 102 -12.11 -4.94 0.48
N PRO A 103 -12.31 -3.86 1.25
CA PRO A 103 -11.81 -2.54 0.87
C PRO A 103 -10.28 -2.54 0.86
N ALA A 104 -9.70 -1.59 0.11
CA ALA A 104 -8.25 -1.42 0.11
C ALA A 104 -7.76 -1.01 1.49
N GLU A 105 -6.72 -1.68 1.99
CA GLU A 105 -6.03 -1.30 3.21
C GLU A 105 -5.00 -0.22 2.88
N VAL A 106 -5.07 0.93 3.55
CA VAL A 106 -4.15 2.05 3.36
C VAL A 106 -3.42 2.33 4.67
N ASN A 107 -2.09 2.23 4.64
CA ASN A 107 -1.24 2.55 5.78
C ASN A 107 -0.29 3.70 5.44
N PHE A 108 -0.26 4.73 6.28
CA PHE A 108 0.62 5.89 6.10
C PHE A 108 1.83 5.82 7.03
N THR A 109 3.00 6.15 6.49
CA THR A 109 4.28 6.16 7.21
C THR A 109 5.09 7.39 6.83
N THR A 110 6.07 7.79 7.65
CA THR A 110 7.03 8.84 7.27
C THR A 110 8.29 8.19 6.73
N ILE A 111 8.82 8.73 5.64
CA ILE A 111 10.02 8.26 4.96
C ILE A 111 11.02 9.40 4.96
N GLN A 112 12.27 9.12 5.31
CA GLN A 112 13.34 10.10 5.24
C GLN A 112 14.20 9.83 4.02
N SER A 113 14.47 10.87 3.23
CA SER A 113 15.43 10.81 2.13
C SER A 113 16.50 11.89 2.31
N THR A 114 17.75 11.54 2.00
CA THR A 114 18.86 12.50 2.05
C THR A 114 19.00 13.14 0.69
N GLU A 115 18.76 14.44 0.60
CA GLU A 115 18.90 15.19 -0.65
C GLU A 115 19.95 16.29 -0.49
N GLU A 116 20.67 16.55 -1.57
CA GLU A 116 21.55 17.71 -1.65
C GLU A 116 20.69 18.96 -1.76
N ILE A 117 21.05 19.97 -0.98
CA ILE A 117 20.43 21.29 -1.06
C ILE A 117 21.46 22.31 -1.46
N ASP A 118 20.96 23.30 -2.16
CA ASP A 118 21.76 24.32 -2.80
C ASP A 118 21.35 25.73 -2.35
N GLU A 119 20.21 25.81 -1.66
CA GLU A 119 19.61 27.01 -1.09
C GLU A 119 19.36 26.77 0.40
N ASP A 120 19.49 27.84 1.19
CA ASP A 120 19.10 27.82 2.58
C ASP A 120 17.57 27.89 2.75
N ILE A 121 17.11 27.97 4.00
CA ILE A 121 15.68 28.07 4.32
C ILE A 121 15.03 29.40 3.86
N ASN A 122 15.83 30.42 3.57
CA ASN A 122 15.37 31.72 3.09
C ASN A 122 15.34 31.79 1.55
N GLY A 123 15.83 30.75 0.87
CA GLY A 123 15.96 30.70 -0.58
C GLY A 123 17.26 31.33 -1.10
N ASP A 124 18.20 31.67 -0.21
CA ASP A 124 19.50 32.20 -0.60
C ASP A 124 20.43 31.05 -1.01
N PRO A 125 21.19 31.18 -2.11
CA PRO A 125 22.12 30.15 -2.53
C PRO A 125 23.22 29.93 -1.47
N ILE A 126 23.52 28.67 -1.17
CA ILE A 126 24.56 28.30 -0.21
C ILE A 126 25.94 28.54 -0.85
N ASN A 127 26.51 29.70 -0.55
CA ASN A 127 27.80 30.15 -1.06
C ASN A 127 28.80 30.43 0.08
N THR A 128 30.09 30.40 -0.24
CA THR A 128 31.15 30.91 0.64
C THR A 128 31.08 32.44 0.76
N ALA A 129 31.78 33.02 1.73
CA ALA A 129 31.91 34.47 1.85
C ALA A 129 32.53 35.15 0.61
N ALA A 130 33.22 34.38 -0.25
CA ALA A 130 33.78 34.85 -1.51
C ALA A 130 32.82 34.65 -2.73
N GLY A 131 31.61 34.13 -2.50
CA GLY A 131 30.60 33.88 -3.54
C GLY A 131 30.76 32.56 -4.30
N GLU A 132 31.63 31.66 -3.83
CA GLU A 132 31.79 30.33 -4.44
C GLU A 132 30.67 29.38 -3.98
N PRO A 133 30.02 28.61 -4.88
CA PRO A 133 29.02 27.61 -4.50
C PRO A 133 29.61 26.57 -3.53
N ILE A 134 28.90 26.25 -2.44
CA ILE A 134 29.23 25.10 -1.61
C ILE A 134 28.39 23.91 -2.09
N THR A 135 29.03 22.91 -2.68
CA THR A 135 28.38 21.69 -3.16
C THR A 135 28.40 20.58 -2.10
N GLY A 136 27.40 19.70 -2.12
CA GLY A 136 27.37 18.50 -1.27
C GLY A 136 26.80 18.70 0.14
N VAL A 137 26.21 19.87 0.42
CA VAL A 137 25.39 20.07 1.61
C VAL A 137 24.13 19.23 1.47
N LYS A 138 23.81 18.43 2.50
CA LYS A 138 22.69 17.49 2.48
C LYS A 138 21.76 17.73 3.64
N ILE A 139 20.46 17.61 3.40
CA ILE A 139 19.44 17.56 4.46
C ILE A 139 18.64 16.27 4.37
N GLN A 140 18.01 15.92 5.49
CA GLN A 140 16.97 14.89 5.50
C GLN A 140 15.63 15.54 5.20
N VAL A 141 15.02 15.14 4.09
CA VAL A 141 13.66 15.51 3.72
C VAL A 141 12.71 14.43 4.24
N GLY A 142 11.74 14.84 5.05
CA GLY A 142 10.66 13.97 5.51
C GLY A 142 9.54 13.93 4.47
N ASP A 143 9.49 12.85 3.71
CA ASP A 143 8.42 12.54 2.77
C ASP A 143 7.33 11.69 3.48
N LEU A 144 6.10 11.74 2.99
CA LEU A 144 5.05 10.82 3.42
C LEU A 144 5.11 9.57 2.53
N GLY A 145 4.90 8.39 3.11
CA GLY A 145 4.75 7.12 2.43
C GLY A 145 3.33 6.59 2.63
N ALA A 146 2.75 5.96 1.62
CA ALA A 146 1.54 5.16 1.80
C ALA A 146 1.73 3.79 1.16
N THR A 147 1.37 2.75 1.91
CA THR A 147 1.29 1.39 1.42
C THR A 147 -0.18 1.05 1.27
N VAL A 148 -0.60 0.78 0.03
CA VAL A 148 -1.96 0.36 -0.30
C VAL A 148 -1.96 -1.11 -0.69
N THR A 149 -2.79 -1.91 -0.02
CA THR A 149 -2.97 -3.32 -0.35
C THR A 149 -4.42 -3.57 -0.75
N LYS A 150 -4.64 -4.22 -1.90
CA LYS A 150 -5.96 -4.59 -2.38
C LYS A 150 -5.94 -5.96 -3.07
N ASN A 151 -7.00 -6.73 -2.89
CA ASN A 151 -7.20 -7.98 -3.61
C ASN A 151 -7.91 -7.71 -4.95
N LEU A 152 -7.36 -8.23 -6.03
CA LEU A 152 -7.89 -8.12 -7.39
C LEU A 152 -8.13 -9.50 -7.98
N ALA A 153 -9.24 -9.68 -8.70
CA ALA A 153 -9.55 -10.93 -9.37
C ALA A 153 -8.53 -11.27 -10.48
N THR A 154 -8.07 -10.23 -11.18
CA THR A 154 -7.06 -10.32 -12.24
C THR A 154 -6.02 -9.23 -12.05
N PHE A 155 -4.78 -9.54 -12.40
CA PHE A 155 -3.68 -8.60 -12.40
C PHE A 155 -2.78 -8.89 -13.60
N ASP A 156 -2.44 -7.85 -14.36
CA ASP A 156 -1.48 -7.94 -15.46
C ASP A 156 -0.08 -7.53 -14.96
N PRO A 157 0.89 -8.46 -14.88
CA PRO A 157 2.26 -8.13 -14.48
C PRO A 157 2.94 -7.10 -15.37
N ALA A 158 2.55 -6.97 -16.65
CA ALA A 158 3.15 -5.98 -17.54
C ALA A 158 2.83 -4.53 -17.12
N SER A 159 1.70 -4.32 -16.44
CA SER A 159 1.33 -3.01 -15.86
C SER A 159 2.38 -2.49 -14.88
N ILE A 160 3.13 -3.37 -14.20
CA ILE A 160 4.22 -2.96 -13.29
C ILE A 160 5.24 -2.10 -14.04
N TYR A 161 5.63 -2.46 -15.26
CA TYR A 161 6.59 -1.68 -16.04
C TYR A 161 6.03 -0.35 -16.55
N ALA A 162 4.70 -0.27 -16.74
CA ALA A 162 4.03 0.96 -17.15
C ALA A 162 4.00 1.98 -16.01
N TYR A 163 3.77 1.52 -14.77
CA TYR A 163 3.62 2.37 -13.60
C TYR A 163 4.90 2.53 -12.77
N ALA A 164 5.90 1.66 -12.96
CA ALA A 164 7.18 1.80 -12.28
C ALA A 164 7.86 3.12 -12.65
N ASN A 165 8.40 3.80 -11.63
CA ASN A 165 9.09 5.08 -11.78
C ASN A 165 8.21 6.17 -12.44
N THR A 166 6.93 6.20 -12.10
CA THR A 166 6.00 7.23 -12.57
C THR A 166 5.51 8.13 -11.43
N VAL A 167 5.12 9.36 -11.79
CA VAL A 167 4.45 10.34 -10.94
C VAL A 167 3.00 10.52 -11.39
N ASN A 168 2.11 10.87 -10.46
CA ASN A 168 0.69 11.05 -10.76
C ASN A 168 0.47 12.22 -11.74
N SER A 169 -0.30 11.99 -12.80
CA SER A 169 -0.74 13.08 -13.71
C SER A 169 -1.96 13.84 -13.20
N ASP A 170 -2.74 13.24 -12.30
CA ASP A 170 -4.00 13.76 -11.78
C ASP A 170 -4.00 13.77 -10.26
N GLU A 171 -5.00 14.40 -9.63
CA GLU A 171 -5.16 14.36 -8.18
C GLU A 171 -5.30 12.91 -7.68
N PHE A 172 -4.53 12.55 -6.64
CA PHE A 172 -4.51 11.21 -6.08
C PHE A 172 -4.44 11.29 -4.56
N MET A 173 -5.42 10.72 -3.86
CA MET A 173 -5.54 10.73 -2.39
C MET A 173 -5.49 12.15 -1.78
N GLY A 174 -6.05 13.14 -2.46
CA GLY A 174 -6.06 14.54 -2.01
C GLY A 174 -4.76 15.31 -2.29
N PHE A 175 -3.81 14.69 -3.00
CA PHE A 175 -2.57 15.34 -3.43
C PHE A 175 -2.63 15.72 -4.91
N SER A 176 -2.15 16.91 -5.24
CA SER A 176 -2.11 17.45 -6.60
C SER A 176 -1.27 16.60 -7.56
N ALA A 177 -1.45 16.80 -8.87
CA ALA A 177 -0.61 16.20 -9.89
C ALA A 177 0.90 16.46 -9.64
N GLY A 178 1.73 15.45 -9.88
CA GLY A 178 3.19 15.51 -9.78
C GLY A 178 3.80 15.34 -8.39
N THR A 179 3.01 15.20 -7.33
CA THR A 179 3.54 15.07 -5.96
C THR A 179 3.67 13.63 -5.49
N VAL A 180 2.93 12.69 -6.07
CA VAL A 180 2.90 11.29 -5.68
C VAL A 180 3.66 10.47 -6.72
N ARG A 181 4.66 9.70 -6.26
CA ARG A 181 5.33 8.70 -7.10
C ARG A 181 5.04 7.29 -6.61
N ILE A 182 5.08 6.36 -7.54
CA ILE A 182 5.11 4.93 -7.21
C ILE A 182 6.56 4.53 -6.93
N HIS A 183 6.82 4.09 -5.70
CA HIS A 183 8.12 3.58 -5.30
C HIS A 183 8.27 2.09 -5.58
N ASN A 184 7.25 1.30 -5.26
CA ASN A 184 7.27 -0.14 -5.44
C ASN A 184 5.86 -0.69 -5.74
N ILE A 185 5.79 -1.71 -6.59
CA ILE A 185 4.57 -2.48 -6.85
C ILE A 185 4.93 -3.95 -6.68
N SER A 186 4.13 -4.65 -5.89
CA SER A 186 4.24 -6.09 -5.72
C SER A 186 2.87 -6.74 -5.85
N ALA A 187 2.83 -7.94 -6.41
CA ALA A 187 1.62 -8.72 -6.54
C ALA A 187 1.91 -10.17 -6.16
N LYS A 188 1.00 -10.77 -5.41
CA LYS A 188 1.07 -12.16 -4.96
C LYS A 188 -0.20 -12.89 -5.38
N LEU A 189 -0.06 -13.97 -6.15
CA LEU A 189 -1.16 -14.88 -6.45
C LEU A 189 -1.48 -15.73 -5.21
N VAL A 190 -2.72 -15.68 -4.76
CA VAL A 190 -3.26 -16.48 -3.66
C VAL A 190 -4.27 -17.46 -4.23
N ASN A 191 -4.03 -18.76 -4.03
CA ASN A 191 -4.95 -19.82 -4.40
C ASN A 191 -5.68 -20.30 -3.15
N THR A 192 -7.01 -20.25 -3.19
CA THR A 192 -7.90 -20.75 -2.14
C THR A 192 -8.79 -21.87 -2.69
N GLU A 193 -9.49 -22.60 -1.81
CA GLU A 193 -10.46 -23.61 -2.25
C GLU A 193 -11.62 -23.02 -3.07
N ASP A 194 -11.88 -21.71 -2.90
CA ASP A 194 -13.00 -21.00 -3.50
C ASP A 194 -12.62 -20.19 -4.77
N GLY A 195 -11.33 -20.14 -5.12
CA GLY A 195 -10.84 -19.43 -6.29
C GLY A 195 -9.41 -18.90 -6.13
N SER A 196 -8.92 -18.20 -7.14
CA SER A 196 -7.63 -17.50 -7.09
C SER A 196 -7.82 -15.99 -7.24
N TYR A 197 -6.99 -15.23 -6.54
CA TYR A 197 -6.94 -13.78 -6.62
C TYR A 197 -5.52 -13.28 -6.42
N TYR A 198 -5.26 -12.03 -6.79
CA TYR A 198 -3.99 -11.36 -6.57
C TYR A 198 -4.10 -10.38 -5.41
N THR A 199 -3.26 -10.52 -4.40
CA THR A 199 -3.03 -9.46 -3.42
C THR A 199 -1.97 -8.53 -4.00
N VAL A 200 -2.38 -7.32 -4.36
CA VAL A 200 -1.52 -6.28 -4.93
C VAL A 200 -1.21 -5.25 -3.86
N THR A 201 0.07 -5.00 -3.64
CA THR A 201 0.57 -3.98 -2.71
C THR A 201 1.39 -2.95 -3.47
N VAL A 202 0.99 -1.69 -3.38
CA VAL A 202 1.67 -0.55 -3.99
C VAL A 202 2.16 0.40 -2.90
N VAL A 203 3.43 0.78 -2.99
CA VAL A 203 4.07 1.75 -2.11
C VAL A 203 4.21 3.06 -2.85
N PHE A 204 3.57 4.10 -2.34
CA PHE A 204 3.60 5.47 -2.83
C PHE A 204 4.49 6.33 -1.95
N HIS A 205 5.27 7.21 -2.56
CA HIS A 205 5.97 8.29 -1.86
C HIS A 205 5.34 9.62 -2.27
N PHE A 206 5.06 10.46 -1.29
CA PHE A 206 4.47 11.78 -1.44
C PHE A 206 5.54 12.80 -1.05
N ARG A 207 5.82 13.70 -1.97
CA ARG A 207 6.80 14.76 -1.77
C ARG A 207 6.14 16.11 -1.70
N TYR A 208 6.49 16.86 -0.67
CA TYR A 208 6.16 18.28 -0.61
C TYR A 208 7.08 19.05 -1.57
N PRO A 209 6.54 19.96 -2.41
CA PRO A 209 7.38 20.75 -3.31
C PRO A 209 8.22 21.75 -2.52
N ILE A 210 9.54 21.53 -2.46
CA ILE A 210 10.49 22.42 -1.79
C ILE A 210 11.11 23.33 -2.86
N ASN A 211 10.91 24.64 -2.73
CA ASN A 211 11.44 25.66 -3.66
C ASN A 211 11.13 25.36 -5.14
N THR A 212 9.98 24.74 -5.41
CA THR A 212 9.47 24.43 -6.75
C THR A 212 7.94 24.32 -6.70
N THR A 213 7.31 24.01 -7.83
CA THR A 213 5.87 23.79 -7.94
C THR A 213 5.51 22.30 -7.76
N ALA A 214 4.25 22.02 -7.46
CA ALA A 214 3.78 20.66 -7.18
C ALA A 214 4.03 19.66 -8.33
N ASP A 215 3.89 20.11 -9.57
CA ASP A 215 4.15 19.33 -10.80
C ASP A 215 5.63 18.97 -10.99
N LYS A 216 6.52 19.65 -10.27
CA LYS A 216 7.97 19.50 -10.34
C LYS A 216 8.60 18.95 -9.05
N ALA A 217 7.79 18.49 -8.10
CA ALA A 217 8.26 18.00 -6.80
C ALA A 217 9.34 16.90 -6.92
N TRP A 218 9.29 16.09 -7.98
CA TRP A 218 10.27 15.01 -8.24
C TRP A 218 11.31 15.34 -9.32
N TYR A 219 11.40 16.58 -9.79
CA TYR A 219 12.39 16.97 -10.77
C TYR A 219 13.77 17.04 -10.11
N LYS A 220 14.81 16.77 -10.90
CA LYS A 220 16.18 17.03 -10.45
C LYS A 220 16.51 18.47 -10.76
N ARG A 221 16.85 19.21 -9.73
CA ARG A 221 17.31 20.59 -9.82
C ARG A 221 18.83 20.60 -9.79
N VAL A 222 19.44 21.32 -10.73
CA VAL A 222 20.89 21.45 -10.85
C VAL A 222 21.22 22.91 -11.08
N ARG A 223 22.23 23.43 -10.40
CA ARG A 223 22.69 24.81 -10.62
C ARG A 223 23.14 24.95 -12.07
N HIS A 224 22.75 26.04 -12.72
CA HIS A 224 23.17 26.32 -14.09
C HIS A 224 24.62 26.82 -14.06
N GLU A 225 25.56 25.89 -14.10
CA GLU A 225 27.00 26.16 -14.06
C GLU A 225 27.74 25.33 -15.11
N GLY A 226 28.82 25.89 -15.65
CA GLY A 226 29.56 25.24 -16.71
C GLY A 226 30.96 25.81 -16.93
N THR A 227 31.74 25.16 -17.78
CA THR A 227 33.06 25.66 -18.22
C THR A 227 32.96 26.54 -19.46
N LEU A 228 31.77 26.61 -20.06
CA LEU A 228 31.43 27.41 -21.23
C LEU A 228 30.25 28.32 -20.91
N TYR A 229 30.16 29.47 -21.59
CA TYR A 229 29.02 30.37 -21.57
C TYR A 229 28.73 30.89 -22.98
N LEU A 230 27.50 31.30 -23.23
CA LEU A 230 27.09 31.95 -24.46
C LEU A 230 27.47 33.44 -24.42
N PRO A 231 28.17 33.96 -25.44
CA PRO A 231 28.38 35.40 -25.57
C PRO A 231 27.05 36.12 -25.83
N SER A 232 26.96 37.39 -25.44
CA SER A 232 25.75 38.22 -25.70
C SER A 232 25.47 38.40 -27.19
N ASP A 233 26.52 38.33 -28.01
CA ASP A 233 26.42 38.24 -29.46
C ASP A 233 26.50 36.76 -29.89
N LEU A 234 25.36 36.19 -30.24
CA LEU A 234 25.21 34.79 -30.67
C LEU A 234 25.91 34.47 -32.00
N SER A 235 26.49 35.46 -32.69
CA SER A 235 27.34 35.19 -33.85
C SER A 235 28.69 34.55 -33.48
N TYR A 236 29.08 34.63 -32.20
CA TYR A 236 30.26 33.97 -31.67
C TYR A 236 29.94 32.58 -31.10
N PRO A 237 30.85 31.60 -31.24
CA PRO A 237 30.69 30.30 -30.59
C PRO A 237 30.76 30.44 -29.06
N PRO A 238 30.27 29.42 -28.31
CA PRO A 238 30.40 29.39 -26.85
C PRO A 238 31.84 29.62 -26.39
N LEU A 239 32.02 30.47 -25.37
CA LEU A 239 33.32 30.88 -24.86
C LEU A 239 33.64 30.17 -23.54
N ARG A 240 34.92 29.87 -23.30
CA ARG A 240 35.38 29.33 -22.01
C ARG A 240 35.50 30.43 -20.97
N PHE A 241 35.21 30.08 -19.71
CA PHE A 241 35.54 30.95 -18.58
C PHE A 241 37.04 31.19 -18.49
N LYS A 242 37.40 32.46 -18.23
CA LYS A 242 38.76 32.93 -18.07
C LYS A 242 38.88 33.69 -16.75
N ASP A 243 40.05 33.59 -16.13
CA ASP A 243 40.37 34.32 -14.90
C ASP A 243 40.69 35.80 -15.20
N ARG A 244 41.04 36.55 -14.16
CA ARG A 244 41.42 37.97 -14.30
C ARG A 244 42.68 38.18 -15.16
N ALA A 245 43.53 37.17 -15.30
CA ALA A 245 44.72 37.20 -16.15
C ALA A 245 44.43 36.76 -17.60
N GLY A 246 43.19 36.38 -17.92
CA GLY A 246 42.80 35.89 -19.24
C GLY A 246 43.13 34.41 -19.49
N MET A 247 43.60 33.69 -18.46
CA MET A 247 43.92 32.27 -18.53
C MET A 247 42.65 31.44 -18.35
N LEU A 248 42.61 30.24 -18.94
CA LEU A 248 41.46 29.34 -18.80
C LEU A 248 41.31 28.90 -17.35
N THR A 249 40.12 29.07 -16.78
CA THR A 249 39.81 28.55 -15.45
C THR A 249 39.43 27.09 -15.53
N GLY A 250 39.99 26.25 -14.65
CA GLY A 250 39.53 24.87 -14.45
C GLY A 250 38.17 24.79 -13.73
N GLY A 251 37.76 25.87 -13.05
CA GLY A 251 36.48 25.96 -12.34
C GLY A 251 35.30 26.22 -13.27
N LYS A 252 34.10 25.86 -12.79
CA LYS A 252 32.83 26.22 -13.43
C LYS A 252 32.45 27.66 -13.08
N GLY A 253 31.84 28.37 -14.01
CA GLY A 253 31.20 29.66 -13.76
C GLY A 253 29.69 29.54 -13.79
N MET A 254 29.02 30.50 -13.15
CA MET A 254 27.56 30.59 -13.11
C MET A 254 27.01 31.11 -14.43
N LEU A 255 25.84 30.60 -14.80
CA LEU A 255 25.13 30.94 -16.03
C LEU A 255 23.74 31.44 -15.72
N LYS A 256 23.23 32.35 -16.56
CA LYS A 256 21.84 32.83 -16.55
C LYS A 256 20.91 31.82 -17.21
N ASP A 257 19.62 32.10 -17.23
CA ASP A 257 18.60 31.31 -17.93
C ASP A 257 18.91 31.12 -19.42
N ASP A 258 19.44 32.16 -20.07
CA ASP A 258 19.83 32.18 -21.47
C ASP A 258 21.21 31.55 -21.75
N GLY A 259 21.90 31.05 -20.72
CA GLY A 259 23.24 30.46 -20.85
C GLY A 259 24.38 31.49 -21.00
N THR A 260 24.10 32.78 -20.91
CA THR A 260 25.14 33.81 -20.78
C THR A 260 25.74 33.80 -19.38
N ARG A 261 26.89 34.46 -19.23
CA ARG A 261 27.61 34.51 -17.95
C ARG A 261 26.82 35.30 -16.90
N GLU A 262 26.63 34.68 -15.73
CA GLU A 262 26.21 35.39 -14.52
C GLU A 262 27.44 35.95 -13.79
N THR A 263 27.33 37.19 -13.34
CA THR A 263 28.38 37.94 -12.63
C THR A 263 28.04 38.17 -11.16
N ASP A 264 26.77 38.13 -10.79
CA ASP A 264 26.33 38.23 -9.41
C ASP A 264 26.26 36.84 -8.76
N PRO A 265 27.16 36.51 -7.82
CA PRO A 265 27.16 35.21 -7.17
C PRO A 265 25.92 34.97 -6.29
N ALA A 266 25.18 36.01 -5.92
CA ALA A 266 23.93 35.91 -5.16
C ALA A 266 22.76 35.43 -6.03
N ILE A 267 22.88 35.48 -7.36
CA ILE A 267 21.82 35.07 -8.28
C ILE A 267 22.17 33.70 -8.84
N GLY A 268 21.51 32.66 -8.31
CA GLY A 268 21.59 31.30 -8.84
C GLY A 268 20.48 31.03 -9.84
N HIS A 269 20.81 30.66 -11.07
CA HIS A 269 19.83 30.08 -11.99
C HIS A 269 19.84 28.55 -11.86
N TRP A 270 18.67 27.93 -11.91
CA TRP A 270 18.49 26.48 -11.73
C TRP A 270 17.88 25.84 -12.98
N LEU A 271 18.44 24.72 -13.39
CA LEU A 271 17.85 23.84 -14.41
C LEU A 271 17.07 22.73 -13.72
N GLU A 272 15.85 22.50 -14.19
CA GLU A 272 14.98 21.44 -13.69
C GLU A 272 14.83 20.35 -14.75
N PHE A 273 15.13 19.11 -14.38
CA PHE A 273 15.07 17.96 -15.27
C PHE A 273 14.02 16.98 -14.79
N GLN A 274 13.05 16.69 -15.66
CA GLN A 274 12.08 15.63 -15.41
C GLN A 274 12.79 14.27 -15.46
N VAL A 275 12.84 13.58 -14.32
CA VAL A 275 13.46 12.24 -14.22
C VAL A 275 12.44 11.10 -14.18
N TYR A 276 11.16 11.41 -13.94
CA TYR A 276 10.07 10.45 -13.89
C TYR A 276 8.99 10.79 -14.90
N ARG A 277 8.39 9.76 -15.49
CA ARG A 277 7.26 9.91 -16.42
C ARG A 277 5.98 10.18 -15.65
N SER A 278 5.07 10.97 -16.21
CA SER A 278 3.75 11.20 -15.61
C SER A 278 2.74 10.17 -16.11
N GLN A 279 1.91 9.63 -15.21
CA GLN A 279 0.89 8.62 -15.52
C GLN A 279 -0.33 8.79 -14.59
N SER A 280 -1.53 8.52 -15.10
CA SER A 280 -2.75 8.58 -14.28
C SER A 280 -2.85 7.34 -13.38
N PHE A 281 -2.98 7.53 -12.08
CA PHE A 281 -3.06 6.43 -11.12
C PHE A 281 -4.49 5.88 -10.94
N GLN A 282 -5.50 6.51 -11.55
CA GLN A 282 -6.88 6.03 -11.52
C GLN A 282 -7.01 4.65 -12.18
N GLY A 283 -6.19 4.35 -13.19
CA GLY A 283 -6.19 3.08 -13.91
C GLY A 283 -5.67 1.88 -13.11
N LEU A 284 -5.12 2.09 -11.90
CA LEU A 284 -4.66 0.99 -11.03
C LEU A 284 -5.80 0.27 -10.30
N GLY A 285 -6.99 0.88 -10.21
CA GLY A 285 -8.14 0.28 -9.53
C GLY A 285 -7.95 0.07 -8.03
N LEU A 286 -6.98 0.75 -7.41
CA LEU A 286 -6.60 0.59 -6.00
C LEU A 286 -7.52 1.38 -5.06
N LEU A 287 -8.04 2.52 -5.50
CA LEU A 287 -8.99 3.32 -4.74
C LEU A 287 -10.44 2.92 -5.09
N PRO A 288 -11.39 3.07 -4.16
CA PRO A 288 -12.81 2.94 -4.45
C PRO A 288 -13.32 3.99 -5.45
#